data_AF-A0A133YS81-F1
#
_entry.id   AF-A0A133YS81-F1
#
_cell.length_a   1.000
_cell.length_b   1.000
_cell.length_c   1.000
_cell.angle_alpha   90.00
_cell.angle_beta   90.00
_cell.angle_gamma   90.00
#
_symmetry.space_group_name_H-M   'P 1'
#
loop_
_entity.id
_entity.type
_entity.pdbx_description
1 polymer ?
#
loop_
_entity_poly.entity_id
_entity_poly.type
_entity_poly.pdbx_seq_one_letter_code
_entity_poly.pdbx_strand_id
1 'polypeptide(L)'
;MNTPNIRYYAKMIYSTATGKKTPKYTIAVQAGYYPPMEQLKGRDGKISFNLLEKIKEGNNVPSMRLQGKNSLNFTGLKEWFVDGRLSGYAYGYPLDKPKYSKDNKPNPFYEYRNDGYLFLVEANHSDPTNLIPTAIELIVLEGAKVPISAYCKQLAMGGFVEEIKALRKQSNR
;
A
#
# COMPACT_ATOMS: atom_id res chain seq x y z
N MET A 1 -20.45 10.59 -9.91
CA MET A 1 -19.08 10.75 -9.38
C MET A 1 -18.18 9.92 -10.27
N ASN A 2 -17.27 10.52 -11.04
CA ASN A 2 -16.39 9.74 -11.92
C ASN A 2 -15.37 8.99 -11.04
N THR A 3 -15.38 7.67 -11.09
CA THR A 3 -14.31 6.85 -10.51
C THR A 3 -12.99 7.30 -11.14
N PRO A 4 -11.97 7.70 -10.36
CA PRO A 4 -10.69 8.11 -10.91
C PRO A 4 -10.04 6.93 -11.64
N ASN A 5 -9.22 7.24 -12.64
CA ASN A 5 -8.54 6.20 -13.41
C ASN A 5 -7.64 5.35 -12.50
N ILE A 6 -7.81 4.02 -12.57
CA ILE A 6 -7.01 3.07 -11.80
C ILE A 6 -5.80 2.68 -12.65
N ARG A 7 -4.60 3.15 -12.26
CA ARG A 7 -3.37 2.84 -12.99
C ARG A 7 -2.89 1.42 -12.77
N TYR A 8 -3.03 0.96 -11.52
CA TYR A 8 -2.36 -0.24 -11.05
C TYR A 8 -3.03 -0.83 -9.84
N TYR A 9 -2.96 -2.15 -9.79
CA TYR A 9 -3.43 -2.99 -8.71
C TYR A 9 -2.35 -4.01 -8.35
N ALA A 10 -2.19 -4.29 -7.06
CA ALA A 10 -1.39 -5.42 -6.60
C ALA A 10 -2.00 -6.05 -5.34
N LYS A 11 -2.01 -7.39 -5.28
CA LYS A 11 -2.23 -8.12 -4.03
C LYS A 11 -0.89 -8.65 -3.52
N MET A 12 -0.53 -8.24 -2.31
CA MET A 12 0.67 -8.71 -1.62
C MET A 12 0.28 -9.62 -0.46
N ILE A 13 0.95 -10.77 -0.38
CA ILE A 13 0.68 -11.82 0.61
C ILE A 13 1.77 -11.80 1.67
N TYR A 14 1.39 -12.06 2.92
CA TYR A 14 2.33 -12.23 4.02
C TYR A 14 3.38 -13.30 3.66
N SER A 15 4.65 -12.92 3.73
CA SER A 15 5.78 -13.71 3.24
C SER A 15 6.99 -13.57 4.17
N THR A 16 6.75 -13.37 5.47
CA THR A 16 7.82 -13.22 6.46
C THR A 16 8.52 -14.56 6.65
N ALA A 17 9.84 -14.58 6.51
CA ALA A 17 10.62 -15.78 6.75
C ALA A 17 10.61 -16.14 8.25
N THR A 18 10.62 -17.45 8.55
CA THR A 18 10.69 -17.97 9.92
C THR A 18 11.79 -17.29 10.73
N GLY A 19 11.47 -16.85 11.94
CA GLY A 19 12.39 -16.17 12.85
C GLY A 19 12.61 -14.67 12.57
N LYS A 20 11.99 -14.08 11.53
CA LYS A 20 11.98 -12.63 11.32
C LYS A 20 10.80 -11.98 12.03
N LYS A 21 11.07 -10.87 12.73
CA LYS A 21 10.06 -10.13 13.52
C LYS A 21 9.26 -9.13 12.69
N THR A 22 9.88 -8.53 11.68
CA THR A 22 9.23 -7.52 10.84
C THR A 22 8.36 -8.20 9.80
N PRO A 23 7.04 -7.95 9.78
CA PRO A 23 6.17 -8.49 8.75
C PRO A 23 6.60 -8.02 7.36
N LYS A 24 6.77 -8.98 6.45
CA LYS A 24 7.09 -8.77 5.05
C LYS A 24 5.92 -9.24 4.19
N TYR A 25 5.58 -8.47 3.19
CA TYR A 25 4.57 -8.80 2.19
C TYR A 25 5.20 -8.77 0.80
N THR A 26 4.90 -9.78 -0.03
CA THR A 26 5.42 -9.87 -1.40
C THR A 26 4.27 -9.86 -2.37
N ILE A 27 4.39 -9.07 -3.44
CA ILE A 27 3.38 -9.02 -4.51
C ILE A 27 3.26 -10.42 -5.12
N ALA A 28 2.05 -10.98 -5.07
CA ALA A 28 1.72 -12.28 -5.63
C ALA A 28 1.07 -12.13 -7.01
N VAL A 29 0.17 -11.15 -7.16
CA VAL A 29 -0.52 -10.83 -8.41
C VAL A 29 -0.63 -9.32 -8.57
N GLN A 30 -0.68 -8.86 -9.82
CA GLN A 30 -0.79 -7.44 -10.16
C GLN A 30 -1.54 -7.23 -11.48
N ALA A 31 -2.15 -6.07 -11.67
CA ALA A 31 -2.80 -5.65 -12.91
C ALA A 31 -2.51 -4.17 -13.20
N GLY A 32 -2.51 -3.81 -14.48
CA GLY A 32 -2.13 -2.46 -14.93
C GLY A 32 -0.63 -2.23 -14.94
N TYR A 33 -0.20 -0.98 -15.10
CA TYR A 33 1.21 -0.62 -15.21
C TYR A 33 1.51 0.65 -14.41
N TYR A 34 2.42 0.54 -13.45
CA TYR A 34 2.93 1.65 -12.66
C TYR A 34 4.46 1.59 -12.68
N PRO A 35 5.10 2.26 -13.66
CA PRO A 35 6.54 2.17 -13.90
C PRO A 35 7.46 2.22 -12.67
N PRO A 36 7.22 3.09 -11.66
CA PRO A 36 8.14 3.18 -10.52
C PRO A 36 8.20 1.90 -9.67
N MET A 37 7.22 1.00 -9.78
CA MET A 37 7.25 -0.31 -9.10
C MET A 37 8.41 -1.19 -9.56
N GLU A 38 8.82 -1.08 -10.83
CA GLU A 38 9.94 -1.84 -11.39
C GLU A 38 11.25 -1.59 -10.65
N GLN A 39 11.44 -0.36 -10.14
CA GLN A 39 12.62 0.02 -9.36
C GLN A 39 12.68 -0.68 -7.99
N LEU A 40 11.56 -1.24 -7.53
CA LEU A 40 11.47 -1.96 -6.26
C LEU A 40 11.77 -3.46 -6.38
N LYS A 41 11.94 -4.00 -7.60
CA LYS A 41 12.28 -5.41 -7.80
C LYS A 41 13.58 -5.76 -7.10
N GLY A 42 13.53 -6.80 -6.27
CA GLY A 42 14.66 -7.42 -5.62
C GLY A 42 15.53 -8.20 -6.60
N ARG A 43 16.61 -8.82 -6.08
CA ARG A 43 17.47 -9.71 -6.88
C ARG A 43 16.75 -10.97 -7.34
N ASP A 44 15.70 -11.35 -6.63
CA ASP A 44 14.80 -12.46 -6.94
C ASP A 44 13.71 -12.07 -7.96
N GLY A 45 13.76 -10.84 -8.50
CA GLY A 45 12.76 -10.31 -9.43
C GLY A 45 11.42 -9.95 -8.78
N LYS A 46 11.26 -10.16 -7.47
CA LYS A 46 10.00 -9.92 -6.74
C LYS A 46 10.00 -8.54 -6.11
N ILE A 47 8.81 -7.98 -5.91
CA ILE A 47 8.61 -6.75 -5.16
C ILE A 47 8.05 -7.11 -3.78
N SER A 48 8.71 -6.61 -2.74
CA SER A 48 8.26 -6.82 -1.37
C SER A 48 8.33 -5.55 -0.54
N PHE A 49 7.49 -5.49 0.48
CA PHE A 49 7.44 -4.41 1.45
C PHE A 49 7.52 -4.96 2.87
N ASN A 50 8.26 -4.26 3.73
CA ASN A 50 8.18 -4.44 5.17
C ASN A 50 7.08 -3.54 5.71
N LEU A 51 6.19 -4.10 6.53
CA LEU A 51 5.22 -3.34 7.32
C LEU A 51 5.89 -2.95 8.65
N LEU A 52 6.02 -1.65 8.88
CA LEU A 52 6.76 -1.10 10.01
C LEU A 52 5.90 -0.10 10.77
N GLU A 53 6.06 -0.07 12.09
CA GLU A 53 5.57 1.03 12.90
C GLU A 53 6.28 2.34 12.54
N LYS A 54 5.62 3.46 12.84
CA LYS A 54 6.17 4.79 12.61
C LYS A 54 7.40 5.06 13.47
N ILE A 55 8.31 5.87 12.92
CA ILE A 55 9.56 6.28 13.60
C ILE A 55 9.38 7.60 14.35
N LYS A 56 8.30 8.36 14.11
CA LYS A 56 8.06 9.70 14.69
C LYS A 56 6.72 9.80 15.41
N GLU A 57 6.70 10.52 16.53
CA GLU A 57 5.51 10.80 17.34
C GLU A 57 4.74 12.04 16.83
N GLY A 58 3.44 12.10 17.14
CA GLY A 58 2.53 13.19 16.76
C GLY A 58 1.21 12.73 16.12
N ASN A 59 0.16 13.54 16.31
CA ASN A 59 -1.23 13.22 15.94
C ASN A 59 -1.49 13.11 14.43
N ASN A 60 -0.63 13.68 13.59
CA ASN A 60 -0.80 13.70 12.13
C ASN A 60 0.08 12.68 11.38
N VAL A 61 0.84 11.85 12.11
CA VAL A 61 1.75 10.86 11.53
C VAL A 61 1.04 9.48 11.51
N PRO A 62 0.92 8.84 10.34
CA PRO A 62 0.32 7.50 10.22
C PRO A 62 1.00 6.48 11.14
N SER A 63 0.23 5.59 11.77
CA SER A 63 0.73 4.57 12.72
C SER A 63 1.68 3.56 12.07
N MET A 64 1.38 3.16 10.83
CA MET A 64 2.10 2.16 10.07
C MET A 64 2.62 2.73 8.75
N ARG A 65 3.62 2.09 8.16
CA ARG A 65 4.13 2.40 6.82
C ARG A 65 4.58 1.14 6.10
N LEU A 66 4.53 1.19 4.77
CA LEU A 66 5.19 0.22 3.90
C LEU A 66 6.56 0.76 3.51
N GLN A 67 7.60 -0.06 3.72
CA GLN A 67 8.96 0.23 3.30
C GLN A 67 9.41 -0.78 2.25
N GLY A 68 9.78 -0.29 1.07
CA GLY A 68 10.28 -1.10 -0.03
C GLY A 68 11.80 -1.23 -0.03
N LYS A 69 12.33 -1.64 -1.19
CA LYS A 69 13.77 -1.78 -1.47
C LYS A 69 14.56 -0.53 -1.08
N ASN A 70 15.81 -0.73 -0.64
CA ASN A 70 16.73 0.35 -0.25
C ASN A 70 16.18 1.28 0.85
N SER A 71 15.32 0.75 1.72
CA SER A 71 14.66 1.50 2.80
C SER A 71 13.78 2.67 2.33
N LEU A 72 13.33 2.64 1.07
CA LEU A 72 12.38 3.63 0.56
C LEU A 72 11.07 3.53 1.35
N ASN A 73 10.65 4.62 1.99
CA ASN A 73 9.31 4.73 2.55
C ASN A 73 8.33 4.87 1.40
N PHE A 74 7.69 3.76 1.01
CA PHE A 74 6.75 3.72 -0.11
C PHE A 74 5.54 4.61 0.20
N THR A 75 4.94 4.42 1.37
CA THR A 75 3.88 5.28 1.87
C THR A 75 3.59 5.04 3.36
N GLY A 76 3.00 6.03 4.02
CA GLY A 76 2.37 5.85 5.32
C GLY A 76 0.93 5.37 5.15
N LEU A 77 0.46 4.52 6.04
CA LEU A 77 -0.86 3.89 6.00
C LEU A 77 -1.80 4.64 6.95
N LYS A 78 -2.55 5.62 6.42
CA LYS A 78 -3.55 6.38 7.17
C LYS A 78 -4.80 5.54 7.39
N GLU A 79 -5.46 5.75 8.53
CA GLU A 79 -6.65 5.02 8.96
C GLU A 79 -6.45 3.50 9.10
N TRP A 80 -5.19 3.04 9.21
CA TRP A 80 -4.85 1.62 9.37
C TRP A 80 -5.49 0.98 10.61
N PHE A 81 -5.61 1.76 11.69
CA PHE A 81 -6.32 1.37 12.90
C PHE A 81 -7.49 2.32 13.16
N VAL A 82 -8.63 1.77 13.57
CA VAL A 82 -9.79 2.48 14.13
C VAL A 82 -10.12 1.81 15.46
N ASP A 83 -10.19 2.60 16.53
CA ASP A 83 -10.44 2.13 17.90
C ASP A 83 -9.53 0.97 18.34
N GLY A 84 -8.24 1.04 17.97
CA GLY A 84 -7.23 0.04 18.33
C GLY A 84 -7.30 -1.27 17.54
N ARG A 85 -8.18 -1.39 16.54
CA ARG A 85 -8.34 -2.57 15.69
C ARG A 85 -7.99 -2.27 14.24
N LEU A 86 -7.59 -3.29 13.48
CA LEU A 86 -7.43 -3.17 12.03
C LEU A 86 -8.76 -2.70 11.42
N SER A 87 -8.73 -1.60 10.70
CA SER A 87 -9.93 -1.01 10.08
C SER A 87 -10.39 -1.77 8.83
N GLY A 88 -9.55 -2.65 8.27
CA GLY A 88 -9.76 -3.32 7.00
C GLY A 88 -9.37 -2.47 5.78
N TYR A 89 -9.07 -1.18 5.97
CA TYR A 89 -8.76 -0.25 4.90
C TYR A 89 -7.67 0.73 5.30
N ALA A 90 -6.94 1.25 4.33
CA ALA A 90 -6.06 2.38 4.59
C ALA A 90 -5.90 3.21 3.32
N TYR A 91 -5.28 4.36 3.48
CA TYR A 91 -4.86 5.14 2.34
C TYR A 91 -3.49 5.76 2.53
N GLY A 92 -2.87 6.12 1.42
CA GLY A 92 -1.58 6.75 1.39
C GLY A 92 -1.38 7.51 0.10
N TYR A 93 -0.16 7.98 -0.08
CA TYR A 93 0.30 8.64 -1.30
C TYR A 93 1.83 8.52 -1.38
N PRO A 94 2.40 8.65 -2.59
CA PRO A 94 3.85 8.63 -2.76
C PRO A 94 4.55 9.79 -2.04
N LEU A 95 5.82 9.60 -1.72
CA LEU A 95 6.69 10.64 -1.18
C LEU A 95 6.78 11.80 -2.17
N ASP A 96 6.58 13.03 -1.67
CA ASP A 96 6.53 14.26 -2.46
C ASP A 96 7.90 14.92 -2.66
N LYS A 97 8.97 14.29 -2.20
CA LYS A 97 10.35 14.76 -2.37
C LYS A 97 11.00 14.07 -3.57
N PRO A 98 11.81 14.79 -4.37
CA PRO A 98 12.48 14.22 -5.54
C PRO A 98 13.59 13.22 -5.19
N LYS A 99 14.07 13.25 -3.94
CA LYS A 99 15.12 12.36 -3.42
C LYS A 99 14.74 11.81 -2.06
N TYR A 100 15.33 10.69 -1.69
CA TYR A 100 15.14 10.04 -0.39
C TYR A 100 16.48 9.50 0.15
N SER A 101 16.47 9.10 1.43
CA SER A 101 17.64 8.63 2.20
C SER A 101 18.72 9.70 2.42
N LYS A 102 19.69 9.39 3.29
CA LYS A 102 20.87 10.23 3.53
C LYS A 102 21.78 10.36 2.30
N ASP A 103 21.73 9.37 1.41
CA ASP A 103 22.57 9.30 0.20
C ASP A 103 21.90 9.98 -1.01
N ASN A 104 20.81 10.73 -0.81
CA ASN A 104 20.14 11.51 -1.86
C ASN A 104 19.71 10.69 -3.10
N LYS A 105 19.29 9.43 -2.88
CA LYS A 105 18.80 8.53 -3.93
C LYS A 105 17.58 9.14 -4.63
N PRO A 106 17.48 9.09 -5.97
CA PRO A 106 16.30 9.56 -6.69
C PRO A 106 15.05 8.81 -6.24
N ASN A 107 13.97 9.53 -5.94
CA ASN A 107 12.69 8.93 -5.62
C ASN A 107 11.98 8.52 -6.94
N PRO A 108 11.81 7.22 -7.23
CA PRO A 108 11.21 6.81 -8.50
C PRO A 108 9.74 7.24 -8.62
N PHE A 109 9.06 7.52 -7.51
CA PHE A 109 7.64 7.91 -7.49
C PHE A 109 7.41 9.42 -7.59
N TYR A 110 8.45 10.25 -7.72
CA TYR A 110 8.30 11.71 -7.66
C TYR A 110 7.40 12.28 -8.78
N GLU A 111 7.49 11.74 -10.00
CA GLU A 111 6.60 12.13 -11.11
C GLU A 111 5.15 11.74 -10.87
N TYR A 112 4.92 10.76 -10.00
CA TYR A 112 3.60 10.25 -9.62
C TYR A 112 3.14 10.76 -8.25
N ARG A 113 3.82 11.76 -7.67
CA ARG A 113 3.56 12.30 -6.31
C ARG A 113 2.15 12.80 -6.05
N ASN A 114 1.33 12.96 -7.10
CA ASN A 114 -0.06 13.39 -7.05
C ASN A 114 -1.06 12.22 -7.11
N ASP A 115 -0.60 10.99 -7.32
CA ASP A 115 -1.45 9.80 -7.26
C ASP A 115 -1.84 9.49 -5.81
N GLY A 116 -2.99 8.85 -5.65
CA GLY A 116 -3.50 8.38 -4.36
C GLY A 116 -3.44 6.85 -4.26
N TYR A 117 -3.17 6.34 -3.07
CA TYR A 117 -3.16 4.90 -2.80
C TYR A 117 -4.32 4.52 -1.89
N LEU A 118 -5.13 3.56 -2.32
CA LEU A 118 -6.08 2.86 -1.46
C LEU A 118 -5.53 1.49 -1.11
N PHE A 119 -5.88 1.03 0.10
CA PHE A 119 -5.52 -0.28 0.59
C PHE A 119 -6.75 -1.02 1.11
N LEU A 120 -6.88 -2.30 0.74
CA LEU A 120 -7.73 -3.25 1.44
C LEU A 120 -6.83 -4.19 2.25
N VAL A 121 -7.25 -4.50 3.48
CA VAL A 121 -6.43 -5.23 4.44
C VAL A 121 -7.19 -6.47 4.88
N GLU A 122 -6.67 -7.65 4.51
CA GLU A 122 -7.26 -8.93 4.88
C GLU A 122 -6.71 -9.37 6.25
N ALA A 123 -7.52 -9.21 7.30
CA ALA A 123 -7.17 -9.64 8.65
C ALA A 123 -7.02 -11.17 8.74
N ASN A 124 -6.36 -11.65 9.80
CA ASN A 124 -6.35 -13.06 10.11
C ASN A 124 -7.68 -13.46 10.78
N HIS A 125 -8.57 -14.10 10.03
CA HIS A 125 -9.88 -14.52 10.56
C HIS A 125 -9.79 -15.65 11.59
N SER A 126 -8.70 -16.42 11.61
CA SER A 126 -8.49 -17.49 12.59
C SER A 126 -8.00 -16.95 13.94
N ASP A 127 -7.42 -15.75 13.96
CA ASP A 127 -6.99 -15.06 15.17
C ASP A 127 -7.26 -13.55 15.05
N PRO A 128 -8.44 -13.07 15.48
CA PRO A 128 -8.81 -11.66 15.42
C PRO A 128 -7.95 -10.73 16.30
N THR A 129 -7.16 -11.27 17.24
CA THR A 129 -6.22 -10.49 18.05
C THR A 129 -4.91 -10.23 17.31
N ASN A 130 -4.64 -11.01 16.26
CA ASN A 130 -3.47 -10.84 15.43
C ASN A 130 -3.65 -9.64 14.49
N LEU A 131 -2.98 -8.54 14.84
CA LEU A 131 -2.96 -7.31 14.05
C LEU A 131 -2.06 -7.38 12.81
N ILE A 132 -1.52 -8.57 12.48
CA ILE A 132 -0.76 -8.83 11.25
C ILE A 132 -1.72 -9.37 10.18
N PRO A 133 -1.99 -8.60 9.11
CA PRO A 133 -2.78 -9.06 7.97
C PRO A 133 -2.21 -10.29 7.28
N THR A 134 -3.09 -11.09 6.67
CA THR A 134 -2.69 -12.18 5.78
C THR A 134 -2.39 -11.68 4.37
N ALA A 135 -3.06 -10.62 3.94
CA ALA A 135 -2.81 -9.93 2.68
C ALA A 135 -3.12 -8.44 2.75
N ILE A 136 -2.54 -7.69 1.82
CA ILE A 136 -2.82 -6.28 1.59
C ILE A 136 -3.02 -6.11 0.08
N GLU A 137 -4.08 -5.43 -0.33
CA GLU A 137 -4.30 -5.03 -1.71
C GLU A 137 -3.99 -3.54 -1.85
N LEU A 138 -3.24 -3.17 -2.89
CA LEU A 138 -2.93 -1.79 -3.27
C LEU A 138 -3.69 -1.44 -4.54
N ILE A 139 -4.36 -0.29 -4.54
CA ILE A 139 -4.99 0.31 -5.72
C ILE A 139 -4.41 1.72 -5.90
N VAL A 140 -3.86 1.99 -7.08
CA VAL A 140 -3.27 3.28 -7.44
C VAL A 140 -4.26 4.08 -8.27
N LEU A 141 -4.70 5.21 -7.73
CA LEU A 141 -5.64 6.14 -8.34
C LEU A 141 -4.88 7.35 -8.91
N GLU A 142 -4.98 7.55 -10.22
CA GLU A 142 -4.32 8.64 -10.94
C GLU A 142 -4.76 10.02 -10.42
N GLY A 143 -3.80 10.88 -10.07
CA GLY A 143 -4.05 12.26 -9.66
C GLY A 143 -4.91 12.44 -8.40
N ALA A 144 -5.18 11.35 -7.67
CA ALA A 144 -6.18 11.33 -6.60
C ALA A 144 -5.64 11.68 -5.21
N LYS A 145 -4.40 12.17 -5.05
CA LYS A 145 -3.81 12.46 -3.73
C LYS A 145 -4.67 13.38 -2.86
N VAL A 146 -5.29 14.40 -3.44
CA VAL A 146 -6.14 15.34 -2.69
C VAL A 146 -7.44 14.66 -2.22
N PRO A 147 -8.23 14.02 -3.08
CA PRO A 147 -9.46 13.35 -2.67
C PRO A 147 -9.29 11.95 -2.04
N ILE A 148 -8.06 11.44 -1.86
CA ILE A 148 -7.83 10.04 -1.50
C ILE A 148 -8.51 9.60 -0.19
N SER A 149 -8.62 10.50 0.80
CA SER A 149 -9.32 10.20 2.05
C SER A 149 -10.82 10.00 1.84
N ALA A 150 -11.44 10.77 0.94
CA ALA A 150 -12.84 10.59 0.56
C ALA A 150 -13.04 9.27 -0.19
N TYR A 151 -12.12 8.91 -1.09
CA TYR A 151 -12.15 7.61 -1.76
C TYR A 151 -11.94 6.43 -0.80
N CYS A 152 -11.14 6.59 0.26
CA CYS A 152 -10.98 5.58 1.30
C CYS A 152 -12.29 5.37 2.08
N LYS A 153 -13.00 6.45 2.43
CA LYS A 153 -14.34 6.36 3.02
C LYS A 153 -15.33 5.69 2.08
N GLN A 154 -15.32 6.05 0.80
CA GLN A 154 -16.17 5.41 -0.21
C GLN A 154 -15.87 3.91 -0.32
N LEU A 155 -14.61 3.51 -0.31
CA LEU A 155 -14.18 2.11 -0.28
C LEU A 155 -14.71 1.38 0.96
N ALA A 156 -14.56 1.98 2.15
CA ALA A 156 -15.07 1.41 3.39
C ALA A 156 -16.60 1.25 3.41
N MET A 157 -17.33 2.10 2.68
CA MET A 157 -18.78 2.04 2.50
C MET A 157 -19.23 1.08 1.38
N GLY A 158 -18.32 0.27 0.83
CA GLY A 158 -18.64 -0.70 -0.23
C GLY A 158 -18.59 -0.12 -1.65
N GLY A 159 -17.91 1.00 -1.86
CA GLY A 159 -17.56 1.48 -3.20
C GLY A 159 -16.43 0.66 -3.84
N PHE A 160 -16.21 0.86 -5.15
CA PHE A 160 -15.19 0.18 -5.95
C PHE A 160 -15.35 -1.35 -6.09
N VAL A 161 -16.48 -1.94 -5.68
CA VAL A 161 -16.68 -3.40 -5.65
C VAL A 161 -16.47 -4.03 -7.03
N GLU A 162 -17.09 -3.48 -8.07
CA GLU A 162 -16.99 -4.04 -9.41
C GLU A 162 -15.62 -3.78 -10.03
N GLU A 163 -15.03 -2.61 -9.79
CA GLU A 163 -13.67 -2.29 -10.22
C GLU A 163 -12.64 -3.25 -9.59
N ILE A 164 -12.73 -3.50 -8.29
CA ILE A 164 -11.83 -4.42 -7.57
C ILE A 164 -12.02 -5.85 -8.07
N LYS A 165 -13.27 -6.28 -8.29
CA LYS A 165 -13.57 -7.61 -8.85
C LYS A 165 -12.96 -7.79 -10.24
N ALA A 166 -13.05 -6.76 -11.10
CA ALA A 166 -12.43 -6.76 -12.41
C ALA A 166 -10.89 -6.83 -12.31
N LEU A 167 -10.27 -6.04 -11.43
CA LEU A 167 -8.82 -6.01 -11.20
C LEU A 167 -8.29 -7.36 -10.69
N ARG A 168 -8.98 -7.99 -9.73
CA ARG A 168 -8.66 -9.34 -9.23
C ARG A 168 -8.75 -10.40 -10.34
N LYS A 169 -9.72 -10.29 -11.24
CA LYS A 169 -9.85 -11.19 -12.39
C LYS A 169 -8.72 -10.97 -13.41
N GLN A 170 -8.30 -9.73 -13.62
CA GLN A 170 -7.22 -9.40 -14.54
C GLN A 170 -5.85 -9.83 -14.00
N SER A 171 -5.62 -9.72 -12.70
CA SER A 171 -4.32 -10.02 -12.08
C SER A 171 -4.03 -11.52 -11.92
N ASN A 172 -5.06 -12.36 -11.94
CA ASN A 172 -4.96 -13.82 -11.92
C ASN A 172 -4.75 -14.46 -13.31
N ARG A 173 -4.60 -13.66 -14.37
CA ARG A 173 -4.29 -14.11 -15.73
C ARG A 173 -2.80 -14.04 -16.00
#